data_AF-A0A7W7LGJ2-F1
#
_entry.id   AF-A0A7W7LGJ2-F1
#
_cell.length_a   1.000
_cell.length_b   1.000
_cell.length_c   1.000
_cell.angle_alpha   90.00
_cell.angle_beta   90.00
_cell.angle_gamma   90.00
#
_symmetry.space_group_name_H-M   'P 1'
#
loop_
_entity.id
_entity.type
_entity.pdbx_description
1 polymer ?
#
loop_
_entity_poly.entity_id
_entity_poly.type
_entity_poly.pdbx_seq_one_letter_code
_entity_poly.pdbx_strand_id
1 'polypeptide(L)'
;MGSQLRVGQVFRYATGKDPGPAMLEGYPNFHHATHSPERARALLEAGINGMAKVRTADGDRRPVILIRSSPWKAGTEQTPWHDVFDMDNGHVRYFGDHKATTTVAPGSTNGNAALLDAFTGHQGHTPEERAGAVPLLLFRAVSRNGKVKGHVEFCGLGVIERAERLVQWGGNEHTTFTNYVYDIALIDLTDEDDKVSWTWIDARRDKSVTDAASLDLAPRAWREWVKHGNSALPRLRRRVARAKVTKVPEQRPAPSSPEAKDLELIYKYFDGRKHDFEAVASAVASRVLRGAGNSYVEGWLTRRSGDGGADFVGRLDIGNGLAGTSLVVLGQAKCVKLDNLVTAEQIARVVARLRRGWIGVYVTTGSYSVPAQTEMVEDQYPIVLINGKDLARELRSMARDDHGGDLEACIEHILTVRETAVTNRRPEEILLE
;
A
#
# COMPACT_ATOMS: atom_id res chain seq x y z
N MET A 1 24.08 20.43 -0.73
CA MET A 1 22.97 19.55 -1.16
C MET A 1 21.75 19.93 -0.35
N GLY A 2 20.61 20.18 -1.01
CA GLY A 2 19.37 20.56 -0.30
C GLY A 2 18.83 19.41 0.54
N SER A 3 18.08 19.74 1.60
CA SER A 3 17.36 18.80 2.44
C SER A 3 16.31 18.01 1.64
N GLN A 4 16.02 16.78 2.08
CA GLN A 4 15.03 15.92 1.44
C GLN A 4 13.96 15.51 2.44
N LEU A 5 12.71 15.51 1.97
CA LEU A 5 11.55 15.07 2.72
C LEU A 5 11.17 13.68 2.26
N ARG A 6 11.27 12.67 3.13
CA ARG A 6 10.92 11.28 2.80
C ARG A 6 9.52 10.92 3.30
N VAL A 7 8.70 10.27 2.47
CA VAL A 7 7.38 9.79 2.87
C VAL A 7 7.50 8.88 4.11
N GLY A 8 6.64 9.08 5.10
CA GLY A 8 6.66 8.38 6.39
C GLY A 8 7.68 8.92 7.39
N GLN A 9 8.56 9.85 7.00
CA GLN A 9 9.52 10.47 7.91
C GLN A 9 8.80 11.39 8.88
N VAL A 10 9.13 11.24 10.17
CA VAL A 10 8.62 12.07 11.25
C VAL A 10 9.61 13.19 11.57
N PHE A 11 9.11 14.42 11.55
CA PHE A 11 9.85 15.63 11.89
C PHE A 11 9.38 16.21 13.21
N ARG A 12 10.30 16.85 13.93
CA ARG A 12 9.98 17.73 15.04
C ARG A 12 9.58 19.10 14.50
N TYR A 13 8.35 19.52 14.77
CA TYR A 13 7.83 20.86 14.47
C TYR A 13 7.78 21.71 15.74
N ALA A 14 8.86 22.46 16.01
CA ALA A 14 9.02 23.23 17.24
C ALA A 14 8.50 24.67 17.12
N THR A 15 7.88 25.19 18.20
CA THR A 15 7.36 26.57 18.30
C THR A 15 8.45 27.63 18.19
N GLY A 16 9.69 27.32 18.60
CA GLY A 16 10.83 28.23 18.48
C GLY A 16 11.26 28.49 17.02
N LYS A 17 10.83 27.63 16.08
CA LYS A 17 11.07 27.78 14.63
C LYS A 17 12.54 28.00 14.25
N ASP A 18 13.47 27.53 15.07
CA ASP A 18 14.92 27.67 14.84
C ASP A 18 15.39 26.61 13.81
N PRO A 19 15.96 27.03 12.66
CA PRO A 19 16.48 26.12 11.65
C PRO A 19 17.92 25.63 11.93
N GLY A 20 18.62 26.19 12.93
CA GLY A 20 20.02 25.85 13.22
C GLY A 20 20.26 24.36 13.45
N PRO A 21 19.59 23.73 14.44
CA PRO A 21 19.82 22.32 14.74
C PRO A 21 19.17 21.40 13.70
N ALA A 22 19.93 20.46 13.15
CA ALA A 22 19.41 19.45 12.22
C ALA A 22 18.45 18.45 12.89
N MET A 23 18.64 18.19 14.19
CA MET A 23 17.86 17.25 15.00
C MET A 23 17.36 17.94 16.26
N LEU A 24 16.12 17.65 16.66
CA LEU A 24 15.50 18.10 17.91
C LEU A 24 14.75 16.93 18.55
N GLU A 25 15.02 16.67 19.83
CA GLU A 25 14.39 15.56 20.59
C GLU A 25 14.51 14.18 19.88
N GLY A 26 15.61 13.94 19.16
CA GLY A 26 15.85 12.69 18.43
C GLY A 26 15.17 12.59 17.05
N TYR A 27 14.47 13.64 16.61
CA TYR A 27 13.84 13.69 15.28
C TYR A 27 14.44 14.79 14.41
N PRO A 28 14.45 14.63 13.08
CA PRO A 28 14.79 15.70 12.14
C PRO A 28 13.98 16.96 12.41
N ASN A 29 14.65 18.11 12.47
CA ASN A 29 14.00 19.39 12.67
C ASN A 29 13.33 19.84 11.36
N PHE A 30 12.01 20.05 11.40
CA PHE A 30 11.27 20.54 10.23
C PHE A 30 11.85 21.86 9.70
N HIS A 31 12.15 22.82 10.59
CA HIS A 31 12.61 24.14 10.18
C HIS A 31 13.99 24.12 9.56
N HIS A 32 14.85 23.17 9.96
CA HIS A 32 16.13 22.89 9.31
C HIS A 32 15.91 22.24 7.94
N ALA A 33 15.05 21.22 7.87
CA ALA A 33 14.75 20.49 6.64
C ALA A 33 14.01 21.33 5.59
N THR A 34 13.40 22.45 5.96
CA THR A 34 12.75 23.39 5.05
C THR A 34 13.44 24.76 5.05
N HIS A 35 14.68 24.83 5.53
CA HIS A 35 15.40 26.09 5.63
C HIS A 35 15.87 26.55 4.25
N SER A 36 15.54 27.79 3.92
CA SER A 36 16.05 28.50 2.76
C SER A 36 16.70 29.79 3.26
N PRO A 37 18.03 29.92 3.18
CA PRO A 37 18.72 31.12 3.65
C PRO A 37 18.11 32.39 3.06
N GLU A 38 18.02 33.46 3.86
CA GLU A 38 17.53 34.79 3.46
C GLU A 38 16.06 34.84 2.97
N ARG A 39 15.31 33.75 3.11
CA ARG A 39 13.90 33.69 2.74
C ARG A 39 13.01 33.43 3.96
N ALA A 40 11.74 33.81 3.84
CA ALA A 40 10.75 33.55 4.89
C ALA A 40 10.67 32.05 5.24
N ARG A 41 10.42 31.72 6.51
CA ARG A 41 10.37 30.32 6.96
C ARG A 41 9.13 29.61 6.40
N ALA A 42 9.26 28.32 6.12
CA ALA A 42 8.10 27.49 5.85
C ALA A 42 7.27 27.32 7.15
N LEU A 43 5.97 27.51 7.07
CA LEU A 43 5.04 27.31 8.19
C LEU A 43 4.18 26.07 7.94
N LEU A 44 3.89 25.36 9.01
CA LEU A 44 3.09 24.13 9.02
C LEU A 44 2.17 24.16 10.24
N GLU A 45 1.44 25.26 10.37
CA GLU A 45 0.38 25.40 11.35
C GLU A 45 -0.78 24.45 10.98
N ALA A 46 -1.74 24.25 11.89
CA ALA A 46 -2.86 23.35 11.61
C ALA A 46 -3.70 23.86 10.43
N GLY A 47 -3.97 23.01 9.43
CA GLY A 47 -4.73 23.37 8.23
C GLY A 47 -3.86 23.59 7.00
N ILE A 48 -4.19 24.61 6.22
CA ILE A 48 -3.63 24.89 4.89
C ILE A 48 -2.64 26.05 4.98
N ASN A 49 -1.39 25.83 4.59
CA ASN A 49 -0.32 26.82 4.70
C ASN A 49 0.28 27.10 3.31
N GLY A 50 -0.29 28.06 2.59
CA GLY A 50 0.25 28.50 1.30
C GLY A 50 1.40 29.48 1.47
N MET A 51 2.55 29.21 0.84
CA MET A 51 3.62 30.22 0.75
C MET A 51 3.15 31.42 -0.09
N ALA A 52 3.70 32.62 0.17
CA ALA A 52 3.38 33.81 -0.62
C ALA A 52 3.68 33.59 -2.11
N LYS A 53 2.81 34.14 -2.98
CA LYS A 53 3.03 34.10 -4.43
C LYS A 53 4.29 34.91 -4.77
N VAL A 54 5.03 34.45 -5.77
CA VAL A 54 6.17 35.14 -6.35
C VAL A 54 5.85 35.49 -7.79
N ARG A 55 6.16 36.72 -8.19
CA ARG A 55 6.00 37.17 -9.57
C ARG A 55 7.26 36.83 -10.35
N THR A 56 7.11 36.03 -11.40
CA THR A 56 8.18 35.60 -12.30
C THR A 56 7.93 36.14 -13.71
N ALA A 57 8.81 35.80 -14.66
CA ALA A 57 8.59 36.10 -16.08
C ALA A 57 7.37 35.36 -16.66
N ASP A 58 7.00 34.20 -16.09
CA ASP A 58 5.91 33.34 -16.55
C ASP A 58 4.56 33.68 -15.88
N GLY A 59 4.57 34.57 -14.87
CA GLY A 59 3.39 35.01 -14.15
C GLY A 59 3.51 34.89 -12.63
N ASP A 60 2.37 34.95 -11.94
CA ASP A 60 2.32 34.77 -10.49
C ASP A 60 2.30 33.28 -10.13
N ARG A 61 3.34 32.81 -9.46
CA ARG A 61 3.49 31.42 -9.02
C ARG A 61 3.37 31.30 -7.52
N ARG A 62 2.59 30.33 -7.04
CA ARG A 62 2.68 29.89 -5.64
C ARG A 62 3.73 28.77 -5.53
N PRO A 63 4.77 28.91 -4.68
CA PRO A 63 5.84 27.92 -4.64
C PRO A 63 5.38 26.54 -4.15
N VAL A 64 4.60 26.50 -3.06
CA VAL A 64 4.09 25.28 -2.44
C VAL A 64 2.91 25.60 -1.51
N ILE A 65 2.01 24.63 -1.32
CA ILE A 65 1.05 24.61 -0.21
C ILE A 65 1.39 23.44 0.70
N LEU A 66 1.62 23.74 1.98
CA LEU A 66 1.90 22.76 3.02
C LEU A 66 0.60 22.47 3.79
N ILE A 67 0.09 21.25 3.70
CA ILE A 67 -1.14 20.83 4.40
C ILE A 67 -0.77 20.08 5.67
N ARG A 68 -1.39 20.42 6.79
CA ARG A 68 -1.27 19.68 8.04
C ARG A 68 -2.64 19.23 8.54
N SER A 69 -2.89 17.92 8.45
CA SER A 69 -4.05 17.29 9.10
C SER A 69 -3.73 16.89 10.55
N SER A 70 -4.78 16.78 11.37
CA SER A 70 -4.71 16.34 12.76
C SER A 70 -5.74 15.23 13.01
N PRO A 71 -5.38 13.96 12.71
CA PRO A 71 -6.33 12.83 12.66
C PRO A 71 -6.94 12.46 14.02
N TRP A 72 -6.42 12.95 15.15
CA TRP A 72 -6.93 12.69 16.51
C TRP A 72 -8.34 13.22 16.77
N LYS A 73 -8.86 14.06 15.87
CA LYS A 73 -10.24 14.57 15.94
C LYS A 73 -11.23 13.68 15.16
N ALA A 74 -10.75 12.62 14.51
CA ALA A 74 -11.60 11.68 13.81
C ALA A 74 -12.35 10.78 14.81
N GLY A 75 -13.65 10.57 14.59
CA GLY A 75 -14.46 9.59 15.32
C GLY A 75 -15.19 10.09 16.58
N THR A 76 -15.16 11.38 16.90
CA THR A 76 -16.04 11.96 17.94
C THR A 76 -17.43 12.31 17.38
N GLU A 77 -18.48 12.17 18.18
CA GLU A 77 -19.89 12.52 17.86
C GLU A 77 -20.08 13.91 17.21
N GLN A 78 -19.13 14.82 17.45
CA GLN A 78 -19.19 16.22 17.00
C GLN A 78 -18.68 16.49 15.57
N THR A 79 -18.01 15.54 14.90
CA THR A 79 -17.52 15.71 13.52
C THR A 79 -17.56 14.39 12.73
N PRO A 80 -18.65 14.08 12.00
CA PRO A 80 -18.70 12.89 11.14
C PRO A 80 -17.70 12.98 9.97
N TRP A 81 -17.27 14.19 9.63
CA TRP A 81 -16.32 14.49 8.56
C TRP A 81 -14.90 14.60 9.11
N HIS A 82 -14.00 13.74 8.63
CA HIS A 82 -12.59 13.75 8.99
C HIS A 82 -11.74 13.53 7.75
N ASP A 83 -10.53 14.10 7.73
CA ASP A 83 -9.61 13.85 6.64
C ASP A 83 -9.25 12.36 6.58
N VAL A 84 -9.29 11.79 5.38
CA VAL A 84 -8.93 10.38 5.14
C VAL A 84 -7.60 10.35 4.41
N PHE A 85 -6.63 9.62 4.97
CA PHE A 85 -5.32 9.41 4.37
C PHE A 85 -5.16 7.94 4.00
N ASP A 86 -5.60 7.57 2.80
CA ASP A 86 -5.32 6.27 2.21
C ASP A 86 -3.96 6.34 1.50
N MET A 87 -2.92 6.27 2.33
CA MET A 87 -1.54 6.29 1.87
C MET A 87 -1.28 5.15 0.89
N ASP A 88 -1.83 3.96 1.15
CA ASP A 88 -1.53 2.75 0.40
C ASP A 88 -2.06 2.80 -1.03
N ASN A 89 -3.22 3.44 -1.24
CA ASN A 89 -3.77 3.71 -2.56
C ASN A 89 -3.42 5.09 -3.11
N GLY A 90 -2.62 5.89 -2.41
CA GLY A 90 -2.21 7.22 -2.86
C GLY A 90 -3.39 8.19 -2.99
N HIS A 91 -4.32 8.16 -2.04
CA HIS A 91 -5.51 9.00 -2.02
C HIS A 91 -5.67 9.71 -0.67
N VAL A 92 -5.86 11.02 -0.70
CA VAL A 92 -6.21 11.82 0.47
C VAL A 92 -7.50 12.58 0.21
N ARG A 93 -8.48 12.40 1.08
CA ARG A 93 -9.69 13.21 1.12
C ARG A 93 -9.55 14.24 2.22
N TYR A 94 -9.42 15.51 1.86
CA TYR A 94 -9.09 16.60 2.77
C TYR A 94 -10.20 17.64 2.84
N PHE A 95 -10.59 18.06 4.04
CA PHE A 95 -11.63 19.05 4.26
C PHE A 95 -11.05 20.46 4.42
N GLY A 96 -11.71 21.43 3.79
CA GLY A 96 -11.34 22.82 3.78
C GLY A 96 -11.38 23.51 5.15
N ASP A 97 -10.87 24.74 5.21
CA ASP A 97 -10.77 25.52 6.45
C ASP A 97 -12.02 26.35 6.78
N HIS A 98 -13.15 26.12 6.10
CA HIS A 98 -14.41 26.76 6.45
C HIS A 98 -15.00 26.12 7.70
N LYS A 99 -15.57 26.93 8.60
CA LYS A 99 -16.19 26.49 9.85
C LYS A 99 -17.53 27.19 10.03
N ALA A 100 -18.37 26.69 10.92
CA ALA A 100 -19.64 27.32 11.29
C ALA A 100 -19.48 28.78 11.78
N THR A 101 -18.36 29.10 12.43
CA THR A 101 -18.04 30.45 12.92
C THR A 101 -17.46 31.37 11.85
N THR A 102 -17.24 30.88 10.63
CA THR A 102 -16.66 31.67 9.55
C THR A 102 -17.73 32.59 8.96
N THR A 103 -17.43 33.88 8.88
CA THR A 103 -18.36 34.92 8.39
C THR A 103 -18.19 35.24 6.91
N VAL A 104 -17.08 34.84 6.30
CA VAL A 104 -16.83 35.03 4.87
C VAL A 104 -17.53 33.98 4.03
N ALA A 105 -17.67 34.20 2.72
CA ALA A 105 -18.29 33.22 1.83
C ALA A 105 -17.46 31.92 1.74
N PRO A 106 -18.10 30.76 1.48
CA PRO A 106 -17.41 29.50 1.21
C PRO A 106 -16.43 29.65 0.03
N GLY A 107 -15.18 29.23 0.24
CA GLY A 107 -14.09 29.40 -0.72
C GLY A 107 -13.26 30.67 -0.53
N SER A 108 -13.70 31.62 0.32
CA SER A 108 -12.98 32.88 0.57
C SER A 108 -12.10 32.86 1.81
N THR A 109 -12.10 31.79 2.59
CA THR A 109 -11.11 31.57 3.64
C THR A 109 -9.72 31.40 3.01
N ASN A 110 -8.66 31.85 3.69
CA ASN A 110 -7.31 31.84 3.13
C ASN A 110 -6.88 30.45 2.63
N GLY A 111 -7.22 29.39 3.35
CA GLY A 111 -6.91 28.02 2.96
C GLY A 111 -7.69 27.57 1.73
N ASN A 112 -9.02 27.64 1.77
CA ASN A 112 -9.86 27.25 0.63
C ASN A 112 -9.57 28.07 -0.62
N ALA A 113 -9.35 29.38 -0.49
CA ALA A 113 -8.96 30.23 -1.62
C ALA A 113 -7.64 29.74 -2.25
N ALA A 114 -6.65 29.36 -1.42
CA ALA A 114 -5.39 28.82 -1.91
C ALA A 114 -5.54 27.44 -2.57
N LEU A 115 -6.40 26.55 -2.04
CA LEU A 115 -6.65 25.23 -2.64
C LEU A 115 -7.50 25.30 -3.91
N LEU A 116 -8.42 26.26 -4.03
CA LEU A 116 -9.18 26.49 -5.27
C LEU A 116 -8.28 27.06 -6.37
N ASP A 117 -7.42 28.03 -6.03
CA ASP A 117 -6.36 28.54 -6.92
C ASP A 117 -5.42 27.40 -7.37
N ALA A 118 -5.03 26.51 -6.45
CA ALA A 118 -4.25 25.32 -6.77
C ALA A 118 -5.00 24.35 -7.69
N PHE A 119 -6.30 24.14 -7.43
CA PHE A 119 -7.14 23.25 -8.23
C PHE A 119 -7.24 23.73 -9.67
N THR A 120 -7.38 25.04 -9.91
CA THR A 120 -7.35 25.60 -11.26
C THR A 120 -6.07 25.23 -12.01
N GLY A 121 -4.89 25.37 -11.37
CA GLY A 121 -3.62 24.95 -11.97
C GLY A 121 -3.54 23.42 -12.19
N HIS A 122 -4.09 22.62 -11.28
CA HIS A 122 -4.15 21.16 -11.42
C HIS A 122 -5.13 20.68 -12.50
N GLN A 123 -6.05 21.53 -12.96
CA GLN A 123 -6.96 21.26 -14.08
C GLN A 123 -6.49 21.88 -15.41
N GLY A 124 -5.28 22.44 -15.45
CA GLY A 124 -4.69 23.00 -16.68
C GLY A 124 -4.74 22.00 -17.83
N HIS A 125 -5.14 22.47 -19.01
CA HIS A 125 -5.32 21.66 -20.21
C HIS A 125 -4.00 21.43 -20.94
N THR A 126 -3.08 22.38 -20.88
CA THR A 126 -1.76 22.29 -21.52
C THR A 126 -0.63 22.00 -20.52
N PRO A 127 0.52 21.46 -20.97
CA PRO A 127 1.70 21.35 -20.12
C PRO A 127 2.18 22.68 -19.54
N GLU A 128 2.07 23.76 -20.30
CA GLU A 128 2.50 25.11 -19.90
C GLU A 128 1.65 25.62 -18.73
N GLU A 129 0.32 25.44 -18.78
CA GLU A 129 -0.59 25.79 -17.69
C GLU A 129 -0.29 24.98 -16.41
N ARG A 130 0.11 23.71 -16.56
CA ARG A 130 0.46 22.83 -15.43
C ARG A 130 1.88 23.05 -14.90
N ALA A 131 2.79 23.64 -15.67
CA ALA A 131 4.18 23.85 -15.25
C ALA A 131 4.28 24.76 -14.01
N GLY A 132 3.40 25.78 -13.95
CA GLY A 132 3.26 26.67 -12.80
C GLY A 132 2.44 26.10 -11.64
N ALA A 133 1.75 24.96 -11.82
CA ALA A 133 0.85 24.39 -10.83
C ALA A 133 1.54 24.16 -9.48
N VAL A 134 0.81 24.44 -8.39
CA VAL A 134 1.39 24.49 -7.05
C VAL A 134 1.43 23.09 -6.42
N PRO A 135 2.61 22.58 -6.04
CA PRO A 135 2.71 21.31 -5.34
C PRO A 135 2.06 21.39 -3.95
N LEU A 136 1.34 20.33 -3.59
CA LEU A 136 0.82 20.13 -2.24
C LEU A 136 1.74 19.17 -1.50
N LEU A 137 2.35 19.62 -0.41
CA LEU A 137 3.10 18.76 0.49
C LEU A 137 2.23 18.46 1.70
N LEU A 138 1.84 17.19 1.85
CA LEU A 138 0.89 16.76 2.85
C LEU A 138 1.62 16.25 4.08
N PHE A 139 1.13 16.64 5.26
CA PHE A 139 1.61 16.19 6.55
C PHE A 139 0.43 15.82 7.45
N ARG A 140 0.67 14.88 8.36
CA ARG A 140 -0.25 14.61 9.48
C ARG A 140 0.47 14.79 10.80
N ALA A 141 -0.21 15.35 11.78
CA ALA A 141 0.29 15.31 13.16
C ALA A 141 0.45 13.85 13.59
N VAL A 142 1.56 13.53 14.25
CA VAL A 142 1.79 12.20 14.85
C VAL A 142 2.14 12.29 16.34
N SER A 143 1.73 11.30 17.13
CA SER A 143 2.04 11.22 18.56
C SER A 143 3.35 10.47 18.73
N ARG A 144 4.30 11.02 19.49
CA ARG A 144 5.61 10.40 19.76
C ARG A 144 6.02 10.68 21.21
N ASN A 145 6.64 9.72 21.86
CA ASN A 145 7.16 9.83 23.24
C ASN A 145 6.10 10.36 24.23
N GLY A 146 4.86 9.88 24.12
CA GLY A 146 3.73 10.31 24.96
C GLY A 146 3.21 11.74 24.68
N LYS A 147 3.80 12.49 23.75
CA LYS A 147 3.35 13.84 23.36
C LYS A 147 2.45 13.78 22.12
N VAL A 148 1.22 14.26 22.25
CA VAL A 148 0.23 14.36 21.15
C VAL A 148 0.57 15.47 20.14
N LYS A 149 1.35 16.47 20.56
CA LYS A 149 1.73 17.63 19.74
C LYS A 149 3.25 17.71 19.57
N GLY A 150 3.66 18.38 18.49
CA GLY A 150 5.06 18.71 18.23
C GLY A 150 5.76 17.85 17.18
N HIS A 151 5.11 16.78 16.71
CA HIS A 151 5.63 15.92 15.65
C HIS A 151 4.67 15.86 14.46
N VAL A 152 5.23 15.81 13.26
CA VAL A 152 4.50 15.71 12.00
C VAL A 152 5.17 14.67 11.11
N GLU A 153 4.37 13.87 10.43
CA GLU A 153 4.84 12.91 9.44
C GLU A 153 4.59 13.48 8.04
N PHE A 154 5.60 13.39 7.16
CA PHE A 154 5.42 13.74 5.75
C PHE A 154 4.69 12.62 5.01
N CYS A 155 3.54 12.93 4.42
CA CYS A 155 2.66 12.00 3.73
C CYS A 155 2.88 11.98 2.22
N GLY A 156 3.60 12.94 1.66
CA GLY A 156 3.96 12.95 0.24
C GLY A 156 3.50 14.19 -0.52
N LEU A 157 3.57 14.08 -1.84
CA LEU A 157 3.31 15.15 -2.80
C LEU A 157 1.98 14.89 -3.51
N GLY A 158 1.09 15.88 -3.49
CA GLY A 158 -0.29 15.75 -3.95
C GLY A 158 -0.65 16.63 -5.15
N VAL A 159 -1.58 16.12 -5.97
CA VAL A 159 -2.32 16.84 -7.03
C VAL A 159 -3.81 16.79 -6.70
N ILE A 160 -4.54 17.90 -6.84
CA ILE A 160 -5.99 17.93 -6.59
C ILE A 160 -6.72 17.41 -7.82
N GLU A 161 -7.41 16.29 -7.66
CA GLU A 161 -8.21 15.65 -8.71
C GLU A 161 -9.62 16.21 -8.77
N ARG A 162 -10.17 16.51 -7.59
CA ARG A 162 -11.55 16.94 -7.44
C ARG A 162 -11.70 17.91 -6.27
N ALA A 163 -12.55 18.91 -6.44
CA ALA A 163 -12.97 19.82 -5.39
C ALA A 163 -14.51 19.90 -5.39
N GLU A 164 -15.14 19.54 -4.29
CA GLU A 164 -16.61 19.53 -4.15
C GLU A 164 -17.03 20.46 -3.02
N ARG A 165 -18.18 21.15 -3.18
CA ARG A 165 -18.83 21.84 -2.07
C ARG A 165 -19.68 20.85 -1.29
N LEU A 166 -19.57 20.89 0.04
CA LEU A 166 -20.31 19.99 0.93
C LEU A 166 -20.90 20.80 2.10
N VAL A 167 -22.12 20.46 2.49
CA VAL A 167 -22.79 21.02 3.67
C VAL A 167 -22.43 20.16 4.89
N GLN A 168 -21.81 20.79 5.89
CA GLN A 168 -21.38 20.16 7.13
C GLN A 168 -22.24 20.67 8.29
N TRP A 169 -22.33 19.85 9.34
CA TRP A 169 -22.90 20.24 10.63
C TRP A 169 -21.76 20.61 11.58
N GLY A 170 -21.92 21.64 12.40
CA GLY A 170 -20.90 22.06 13.35
C GLY A 170 -21.44 22.80 14.58
N GLY A 171 -20.62 22.79 15.62
CA GLY A 171 -20.94 23.37 16.93
C GLY A 171 -21.88 22.49 17.75
N ASN A 172 -21.99 22.80 19.05
CA ASN A 172 -22.92 22.09 19.95
C ASN A 172 -24.40 22.31 19.56
N GLU A 173 -24.68 23.36 18.79
CA GLU A 173 -26.03 23.75 18.34
C GLU A 173 -26.45 23.10 17.01
N HIS A 174 -25.62 22.22 16.41
CA HIS A 174 -25.90 21.54 15.13
C HIS A 174 -26.30 22.51 14.00
N THR A 175 -25.55 23.60 13.83
CA THR A 175 -25.74 24.53 12.70
C THR A 175 -25.11 23.97 11.42
N THR A 176 -25.73 24.23 10.28
CA THR A 176 -25.15 23.87 8.97
C THR A 176 -24.23 24.97 8.43
N PHE A 177 -23.14 24.57 7.80
CA PHE A 177 -22.26 25.49 7.06
C PHE A 177 -21.70 24.79 5.82
N THR A 178 -21.39 25.57 4.78
CA THR A 178 -20.84 25.03 3.53
C THR A 178 -19.31 25.11 3.56
N ASN A 179 -18.65 24.00 3.24
CA ASN A 179 -17.20 23.91 3.11
C ASN A 179 -16.83 23.23 1.78
N TYR A 180 -15.54 23.07 1.54
CA TYR A 180 -15.01 22.28 0.44
C TYR A 180 -14.40 20.98 0.93
N VAL A 181 -14.46 19.95 0.09
CA VAL A 181 -13.70 18.73 0.22
C VAL A 181 -12.88 18.52 -1.05
N TYR A 182 -11.62 18.13 -0.86
CA TYR A 182 -10.63 17.97 -1.92
C TYR A 182 -10.17 16.53 -1.95
N ASP A 183 -10.29 15.88 -3.12
CA ASP A 183 -9.65 14.60 -3.37
C ASP A 183 -8.28 14.87 -3.98
N ILE A 184 -7.26 14.39 -3.30
CA ILE A 184 -5.85 14.63 -3.62
C ILE A 184 -5.22 13.29 -3.95
N ALA A 185 -4.68 13.16 -5.17
CA ALA A 185 -3.82 12.03 -5.53
C ALA A 185 -2.41 12.28 -5.01
N LEU A 186 -1.91 11.35 -4.20
CA LEU A 186 -0.48 11.31 -3.86
C LEU A 186 0.27 10.68 -5.03
N ILE A 187 1.24 11.40 -5.57
CA ILE A 187 2.04 10.88 -6.68
C ILE A 187 3.08 9.87 -6.18
N ASP A 188 3.42 8.92 -7.05
CA ASP A 188 4.47 7.94 -6.83
C ASP A 188 5.85 8.60 -6.86
N LEU A 189 6.62 8.41 -5.80
CA LEU A 189 7.97 8.96 -5.62
C LEU A 189 9.02 7.85 -5.60
N THR A 190 8.69 6.64 -6.06
CA THR A 190 9.58 5.47 -6.04
C THR A 190 10.90 5.74 -6.76
N ASP A 191 10.88 6.46 -7.90
CA ASP A 191 12.08 6.84 -8.65
C ASP A 191 13.02 7.77 -7.86
N GLU A 192 12.50 8.45 -6.84
CA GLU A 192 13.23 9.34 -5.92
C GLU A 192 13.44 8.72 -4.53
N ASP A 193 13.32 7.40 -4.38
CA ASP A 193 13.33 6.68 -3.10
C ASP A 193 12.29 7.22 -2.08
N ASP A 194 11.07 7.54 -2.52
CA ASP A 194 10.04 8.16 -1.70
C ASP A 194 10.41 9.57 -1.16
N LYS A 195 11.22 10.34 -1.90
CA LYS A 195 11.69 11.66 -1.44
C LYS A 195 11.25 12.81 -2.33
N VAL A 196 11.05 13.96 -1.71
CA VAL A 196 10.94 15.27 -2.40
C VAL A 196 12.12 16.14 -1.98
N SER A 197 12.85 16.65 -2.96
CA SER A 197 13.97 17.58 -2.73
C SER A 197 13.46 18.98 -2.39
N TRP A 198 13.92 19.57 -1.29
CA TRP A 198 13.56 20.96 -0.95
C TRP A 198 14.14 21.98 -1.94
N THR A 199 15.23 21.62 -2.64
CA THR A 199 15.81 22.45 -3.71
C THR A 199 14.79 22.77 -4.80
N TRP A 200 13.84 21.87 -5.08
CA TRP A 200 12.76 22.14 -6.01
C TRP A 200 11.85 23.27 -5.51
N ILE A 201 11.48 23.23 -4.23
CA ILE A 201 10.68 24.28 -3.60
C ILE A 201 11.47 25.60 -3.61
N ASP A 202 12.78 25.56 -3.35
CA ASP A 202 13.64 26.75 -3.45
C ASP A 202 13.67 27.34 -4.84
N ALA A 203 13.80 26.53 -5.89
CA ALA A 203 13.72 27.03 -7.26
C ALA A 203 12.36 27.68 -7.55
N ARG A 204 11.26 27.07 -7.09
CA ARG A 204 9.91 27.65 -7.26
C ARG A 204 9.69 28.95 -6.49
N ARG A 205 10.43 29.18 -5.39
CA ARG A 205 10.43 30.43 -4.61
C ARG A 205 11.27 31.54 -5.23
N ASP A 206 12.13 31.21 -6.19
CA ASP A 206 12.99 32.18 -6.85
C ASP A 206 12.24 32.92 -7.96
N LYS A 207 12.31 34.25 -7.96
CA LYS A 207 11.65 35.09 -8.96
C LYS A 207 12.36 35.07 -10.32
N SER A 208 13.65 34.75 -10.34
CA SER A 208 14.43 34.66 -11.58
C SER A 208 14.35 33.29 -12.27
N VAL A 209 13.73 32.29 -11.62
CA VAL A 209 13.63 30.92 -12.14
C VAL A 209 12.28 30.73 -12.82
N THR A 210 12.32 30.35 -14.10
CA THR A 210 11.13 30.03 -14.89
C THR A 210 10.43 28.76 -14.41
N ASP A 211 9.19 28.56 -14.80
CA ASP A 211 8.43 27.35 -14.48
C ASP A 211 9.14 26.10 -14.99
N ALA A 212 9.61 26.13 -16.24
CA ALA A 212 10.36 25.04 -16.86
C ALA A 212 11.65 24.70 -16.09
N ALA A 213 12.46 25.70 -15.73
CA ALA A 213 13.71 25.47 -14.99
C ALA A 213 13.45 24.94 -13.57
N SER A 214 12.35 25.37 -12.93
CA SER A 214 11.94 24.80 -11.65
C SER A 214 11.43 23.35 -11.80
N LEU A 215 10.77 23.04 -12.91
CA LEU A 215 10.19 21.73 -13.19
C LEU A 215 11.26 20.65 -13.36
N ASP A 216 12.44 21.00 -13.88
CA ASP A 216 13.58 20.08 -14.02
C ASP A 216 14.05 19.48 -12.68
N LEU A 217 13.77 20.17 -11.57
CA LEU A 217 14.10 19.71 -10.21
C LEU A 217 12.96 18.91 -9.55
N ALA A 218 11.79 18.83 -10.19
CA ALA A 218 10.63 18.12 -9.65
C ALA A 218 10.78 16.59 -9.80
N PRO A 219 10.10 15.81 -8.94
CA PRO A 219 10.01 14.36 -9.09
C PRO A 219 9.55 13.94 -10.50
N ARG A 220 10.06 12.82 -11.01
CA ARG A 220 9.75 12.31 -12.35
C ARG A 220 8.25 12.15 -12.55
N ALA A 221 7.52 11.61 -11.58
CA ALA A 221 6.06 11.48 -11.68
C ALA A 221 5.36 12.85 -11.79
N TRP A 222 5.85 13.89 -11.10
CA TRP A 222 5.31 15.24 -11.24
C TRP A 222 5.54 15.79 -12.65
N ARG A 223 6.76 15.62 -13.20
CA ARG A 223 7.07 16.04 -14.58
C ARG A 223 6.22 15.32 -15.62
N GLU A 224 6.00 14.01 -15.45
CA GLU A 224 5.10 13.23 -16.29
C GLU A 224 3.65 13.70 -16.17
N TRP A 225 3.18 14.07 -14.97
CA TRP A 225 1.86 14.65 -14.79
C TRP A 225 1.74 16.03 -15.46
N VAL A 226 2.76 16.90 -15.34
CA VAL A 226 2.76 18.19 -16.06
C VAL A 226 2.67 17.95 -17.56
N LYS A 227 3.40 16.97 -18.11
CA LYS A 227 3.38 16.66 -19.55
C LYS A 227 2.04 16.08 -20.03
N HIS A 228 1.43 15.17 -19.26
CA HIS A 228 0.30 14.36 -19.73
C HIS A 228 -1.07 14.72 -19.10
N GLY A 229 -1.07 15.49 -18.02
CA GLY A 229 -2.26 15.92 -17.29
C GLY A 229 -2.93 14.80 -16.49
N ASN A 230 -4.19 15.02 -16.14
CA ASN A 230 -4.94 14.15 -15.22
C ASN A 230 -5.21 12.74 -15.77
N SER A 231 -5.16 12.53 -17.09
CA SER A 231 -5.25 11.20 -17.70
C SER A 231 -4.10 10.27 -17.29
N ALA A 232 -2.95 10.83 -16.91
CA ALA A 232 -1.80 10.07 -16.43
C ALA A 232 -1.84 9.80 -14.91
N LEU A 233 -2.71 10.46 -14.14
CA LEU A 233 -2.73 10.29 -12.68
C LEU A 233 -2.94 8.84 -12.21
N PRO A 234 -3.82 8.01 -12.81
CA PRO A 234 -3.99 6.61 -12.38
C PRO A 234 -2.69 5.78 -12.40
N ARG A 235 -1.79 6.04 -13.36
CA ARG A 235 -0.49 5.35 -13.46
C ARG A 235 0.62 6.00 -12.63
N LEU A 236 0.48 7.31 -12.33
CA LEU A 236 1.47 8.11 -11.58
C LEU A 236 1.14 8.18 -10.09
N ARG A 237 0.03 7.59 -9.64
CA ARG A 237 -0.41 7.56 -8.26
C ARG A 237 0.41 6.56 -7.45
N ARG A 238 0.76 6.93 -6.22
CA ARG A 238 1.38 6.05 -5.23
C ARG A 238 0.50 4.80 -4.99
N ARG A 239 1.10 3.61 -5.10
CA ARG A 239 0.46 2.32 -4.82
C ARG A 239 1.41 1.45 -4.00
N VAL A 240 1.20 1.37 -2.68
CA VAL A 240 2.01 0.52 -1.79
C VAL A 240 1.81 -0.96 -2.10
N ALA A 241 0.62 -1.33 -2.61
CA ALA A 241 0.34 -2.70 -3.02
C ALA A 241 1.36 -3.24 -4.02
N ARG A 242 1.84 -2.42 -4.97
CA ARG A 242 2.86 -2.80 -5.95
C ARG A 242 4.20 -3.17 -5.31
N ALA A 243 4.53 -2.59 -4.16
CA ALA A 243 5.75 -2.93 -3.41
C ALA A 243 5.64 -4.31 -2.71
N LYS A 244 4.42 -4.85 -2.55
CA LYS A 244 4.17 -6.19 -1.99
C LYS A 244 4.02 -7.28 -3.07
N VAL A 245 4.13 -6.93 -4.36
CA VAL A 245 4.01 -7.87 -5.48
C VAL A 245 5.38 -8.40 -5.88
N THR A 246 5.52 -9.71 -6.02
CA THR A 246 6.75 -10.37 -6.51
C THR A 246 6.71 -10.49 -8.03
N LYS A 247 7.78 -10.09 -8.72
CA LYS A 247 7.84 -10.18 -10.19
C LYS A 247 7.86 -11.64 -10.63
N VAL A 248 7.27 -11.95 -11.78
CA VAL A 248 7.21 -13.32 -12.32
C VAL A 248 8.59 -14.01 -12.38
N PRO A 249 9.68 -13.37 -12.83
CA PRO A 249 11.00 -13.99 -12.83
C PRO A 249 11.52 -14.36 -11.42
N GLU A 250 11.13 -13.62 -10.39
CA GLU A 250 11.57 -13.84 -9.00
C GLU A 250 10.82 -15.02 -8.34
N GLN A 251 9.61 -15.33 -8.84
CA GLN A 251 8.80 -16.49 -8.46
C GLN A 251 9.25 -17.79 -9.15
N ARG A 252 10.22 -17.71 -10.07
CA ARG A 252 10.77 -18.86 -10.77
C ARG A 252 12.17 -19.18 -10.23
N PRO A 253 12.53 -20.47 -10.13
CA PRO A 253 13.91 -20.82 -9.85
C PRO A 253 14.82 -20.37 -11.00
N ALA A 254 16.09 -20.08 -10.69
CA ALA A 254 17.04 -19.69 -11.71
C ALA A 254 17.22 -20.82 -12.75
N PRO A 255 17.32 -20.53 -14.05
CA PRO A 255 17.52 -21.56 -15.06
C PRO A 255 18.70 -22.49 -14.73
N SER A 256 18.50 -23.80 -14.87
CA SER A 256 19.50 -24.84 -14.57
C SER A 256 19.95 -24.97 -13.10
N SER A 257 19.32 -24.25 -12.16
CA SER A 257 19.56 -24.44 -10.72
C SER A 257 19.07 -25.81 -10.24
N PRO A 258 19.57 -26.33 -9.10
CA PRO A 258 19.01 -27.51 -8.46
C PRO A 258 17.51 -27.38 -8.22
N GLU A 259 17.04 -26.21 -7.78
CA GLU A 259 15.62 -25.94 -7.54
C GLU A 259 14.79 -25.99 -8.84
N ALA A 260 15.37 -25.58 -9.98
CA ALA A 260 14.71 -25.71 -11.28
C ALA A 260 14.56 -27.17 -11.71
N LYS A 261 15.58 -28.01 -11.44
CA LYS A 261 15.52 -29.45 -11.70
C LYS A 261 14.48 -30.14 -10.80
N ASP A 262 14.43 -29.74 -9.52
CA ASP A 262 13.45 -30.24 -8.56
C ASP A 262 12.03 -29.90 -9.00
N LEU A 263 11.79 -28.64 -9.38
CA LEU A 263 10.49 -28.19 -9.87
C LEU A 263 10.07 -28.93 -11.16
N GLU A 264 11.01 -29.16 -12.08
CA GLU A 264 10.76 -29.92 -13.30
C GLU A 264 10.43 -31.39 -13.01
N LEU A 265 11.13 -32.01 -12.06
CA LEU A 265 10.84 -33.36 -11.58
C LEU A 265 9.44 -33.43 -10.98
N ILE A 266 9.10 -32.52 -10.06
CA ILE A 266 7.77 -32.44 -9.44
C ILE A 266 6.68 -32.30 -10.51
N TYR A 267 6.84 -31.37 -11.45
CA TYR A 267 5.87 -31.18 -12.55
C TYR A 267 5.71 -32.45 -13.38
N LYS A 268 6.80 -33.06 -13.84
CA LYS A 268 6.75 -34.29 -14.66
C LYS A 268 6.14 -35.47 -13.90
N TYR A 269 6.45 -35.58 -12.61
CA TYR A 269 5.91 -36.62 -11.75
C TYR A 269 4.37 -36.47 -11.68
N PHE A 270 3.85 -35.26 -11.49
CA PHE A 270 2.41 -35.03 -11.33
C PHE A 270 1.65 -34.70 -12.62
N ASP A 271 2.31 -34.61 -13.77
CA ASP A 271 1.61 -34.42 -15.05
C ASP A 271 0.76 -35.66 -15.36
N GLY A 272 -0.55 -35.46 -15.52
CA GLY A 272 -1.53 -36.55 -15.57
C GLY A 272 -1.96 -37.13 -14.21
N ARG A 273 -1.29 -36.78 -13.10
CA ARG A 273 -1.60 -37.22 -11.72
C ARG A 273 -1.99 -36.04 -10.81
N LYS A 274 -2.92 -35.21 -11.29
CA LYS A 274 -3.28 -33.94 -10.63
C LYS A 274 -3.84 -34.10 -9.22
N HIS A 275 -4.52 -35.22 -8.93
CA HIS A 275 -5.07 -35.49 -7.61
C HIS A 275 -3.99 -35.87 -6.60
N ASP A 276 -2.99 -36.64 -7.03
CA ASP A 276 -1.87 -37.02 -6.17
C ASP A 276 -1.04 -35.78 -5.77
N PHE A 277 -1.01 -34.76 -6.64
CA PHE A 277 -0.40 -33.47 -6.32
C PHE A 277 -1.08 -32.74 -5.15
N GLU A 278 -2.38 -32.96 -4.92
CA GLU A 278 -3.11 -32.32 -3.82
C GLU A 278 -2.53 -32.72 -2.45
N ALA A 279 -2.04 -33.97 -2.32
CA ALA A 279 -1.36 -34.46 -1.13
C ALA A 279 -0.04 -33.72 -0.87
N VAL A 280 0.78 -33.55 -1.90
CA VAL A 280 2.04 -32.79 -1.81
C VAL A 280 1.77 -31.32 -1.50
N ALA A 281 0.79 -30.71 -2.16
CA ALA A 281 0.38 -29.34 -1.89
C ALA A 281 -0.08 -29.15 -0.43
N SER A 282 -0.86 -30.09 0.12
CA SER A 282 -1.30 -30.06 1.51
C SER A 282 -0.13 -30.15 2.50
N ALA A 283 0.82 -31.06 2.25
CA ALA A 283 1.99 -31.24 3.11
C ALA A 283 2.93 -30.01 3.07
N VAL A 284 3.14 -29.44 1.88
CA VAL A 284 3.93 -28.21 1.71
C VAL A 284 3.25 -27.02 2.38
N ALA A 285 1.94 -26.85 2.21
CA ALA A 285 1.18 -25.80 2.89
C ALA A 285 1.28 -25.92 4.42
N SER A 286 1.16 -27.14 4.96
CA SER A 286 1.35 -27.42 6.38
C SER A 286 2.72 -26.97 6.88
N ARG A 287 3.79 -27.34 6.17
CA ARG A 287 5.15 -26.93 6.53
C ARG A 287 5.33 -25.41 6.50
N VAL A 288 4.86 -24.75 5.44
CA VAL A 288 4.93 -23.28 5.31
C VAL A 288 4.22 -22.58 6.47
N LEU A 289 3.02 -23.05 6.81
CA LEU A 289 2.21 -22.43 7.87
C LEU A 289 2.79 -22.71 9.28
N ARG A 290 3.43 -23.87 9.50
CA ARG A 290 4.16 -24.18 10.74
C ARG A 290 5.45 -23.39 10.88
N GLY A 291 6.20 -23.21 9.79
CA GLY A 291 7.50 -22.52 9.80
C GLY A 291 7.44 -21.08 10.32
N ALA A 292 6.25 -20.46 10.29
CA ALA A 292 5.99 -19.15 10.87
C ALA A 292 5.78 -19.16 12.40
N GLY A 293 5.99 -20.30 13.07
CA GLY A 293 5.77 -20.47 14.52
C GLY A 293 4.31 -20.71 14.92
N ASN A 294 3.43 -20.95 13.96
CA ASN A 294 2.03 -21.23 14.22
C ASN A 294 1.76 -22.71 14.44
N SER A 295 0.72 -23.02 15.21
CA SER A 295 0.20 -24.38 15.33
C SER A 295 -0.72 -24.66 14.15
N TYR A 296 -0.30 -25.56 13.26
CA TYR A 296 -1.10 -26.00 12.11
C TYR A 296 -1.46 -27.48 12.23
N VAL A 297 -2.75 -27.77 12.16
CA VAL A 297 -3.33 -29.11 12.14
C VAL A 297 -3.73 -29.47 10.72
N GLU A 298 -3.19 -30.59 10.25
CA GLU A 298 -3.54 -31.15 8.95
C GLU A 298 -4.91 -31.82 9.04
N GLY A 299 -5.81 -31.47 8.13
CA GLY A 299 -7.11 -32.13 8.00
C GLY A 299 -7.07 -33.23 6.94
N TRP A 300 -7.92 -33.09 5.93
CA TRP A 300 -8.11 -34.10 4.89
C TRP A 300 -7.98 -33.53 3.47
N LEU A 301 -7.80 -34.45 2.53
CA LEU A 301 -8.03 -34.18 1.10
C LEU A 301 -9.52 -34.34 0.81
N THR A 302 -10.07 -33.48 -0.05
CA THR A 302 -11.49 -33.55 -0.39
C THR A 302 -11.74 -34.58 -1.49
N ARG A 303 -12.98 -35.07 -1.59
CA ARG A 303 -13.35 -35.97 -2.69
C ARG A 303 -13.39 -35.23 -4.03
N ARG A 304 -13.03 -35.96 -5.08
CA ARG A 304 -13.22 -35.57 -6.49
C ARG A 304 -14.67 -35.12 -6.70
N SER A 305 -14.88 -33.82 -6.86
CA SER A 305 -16.16 -33.25 -7.27
C SER A 305 -15.95 -32.51 -8.59
N GLY A 306 -16.84 -32.75 -9.56
CA GLY A 306 -16.79 -32.12 -10.88
C GLY A 306 -16.88 -30.58 -10.84
N ASP A 307 -17.30 -30.02 -9.71
CA ASP A 307 -17.57 -28.59 -9.54
C ASP A 307 -16.37 -27.78 -8.98
N GLY A 308 -15.19 -28.40 -8.93
CA GLY A 308 -13.94 -27.73 -8.62
C GLY A 308 -13.90 -27.18 -7.20
N GLY A 309 -14.25 -28.01 -6.21
CA GLY A 309 -14.15 -27.78 -4.76
C GLY A 309 -12.74 -27.38 -4.28
N ALA A 310 -12.58 -27.08 -2.98
CA ALA A 310 -11.25 -26.95 -2.39
C ALA A 310 -10.58 -28.33 -2.40
N ASP A 311 -9.27 -28.42 -2.62
CA ASP A 311 -8.58 -29.70 -2.78
C ASP A 311 -8.18 -30.31 -1.43
N PHE A 312 -7.90 -29.46 -0.43
CA PHE A 312 -7.60 -29.90 0.93
C PHE A 312 -8.09 -28.93 2.00
N VAL A 313 -8.21 -29.44 3.23
CA VAL A 313 -8.61 -28.69 4.42
C VAL A 313 -7.55 -28.85 5.51
N GLY A 314 -7.31 -27.78 6.27
CA GLY A 314 -6.56 -27.82 7.53
C GLY A 314 -7.04 -26.76 8.49
N ARG A 315 -6.30 -26.58 9.60
CA ARG A 315 -6.61 -25.60 10.64
C ARG A 315 -5.35 -24.91 11.12
N LEU A 316 -5.45 -23.60 11.31
CA LEU A 316 -4.43 -22.76 11.90
C LEU A 316 -4.90 -22.25 13.26
N ASP A 317 -4.19 -22.61 14.33
CA ASP A 317 -4.47 -22.14 15.68
C ASP A 317 -3.62 -20.91 16.00
N ILE A 318 -4.29 -19.83 16.40
CA ILE A 318 -3.70 -18.53 16.75
C ILE A 318 -3.93 -18.29 18.24
N GLY A 319 -2.86 -17.96 18.96
CA GLY A 319 -2.93 -17.72 20.41
C GLY A 319 -2.93 -19.03 21.21
N ASN A 320 -3.28 -18.95 22.49
CA ASN A 320 -3.30 -20.09 23.39
C ASN A 320 -4.40 -19.99 24.46
N GLY A 321 -4.87 -21.13 24.97
CA GLY A 321 -5.88 -21.20 26.02
C GLY A 321 -7.15 -20.41 25.70
N LEU A 322 -7.64 -19.62 26.66
CA LEU A 322 -8.81 -18.75 26.49
C LEU A 322 -8.58 -17.57 25.52
N ALA A 323 -7.33 -17.24 25.22
CA ALA A 323 -6.95 -16.20 24.27
C ALA A 323 -6.60 -16.76 22.88
N GLY A 324 -7.00 -18.00 22.61
CA GLY A 324 -6.79 -18.69 21.34
C GLY A 324 -8.02 -18.70 20.44
N THR A 325 -7.80 -18.85 19.15
CA THR A 325 -8.85 -19.14 18.16
C THR A 325 -8.30 -20.02 17.04
N SER A 326 -9.19 -20.71 16.35
CA SER A 326 -8.86 -21.61 15.25
C SER A 326 -9.45 -21.08 13.95
N LEU A 327 -8.61 -21.00 12.91
CA LEU A 327 -9.00 -20.60 11.57
C LEU A 327 -9.03 -21.82 10.66
N VAL A 328 -10.10 -21.96 9.87
CA VAL A 328 -10.16 -22.99 8.82
C VAL A 328 -9.26 -22.58 7.67
N VAL A 329 -8.47 -23.53 7.16
CA VAL A 329 -7.59 -23.32 6.00
C VAL A 329 -8.15 -24.11 4.82
N LEU A 330 -8.52 -23.41 3.75
CA LEU A 330 -8.93 -24.01 2.47
C LEU A 330 -7.79 -24.00 1.46
N GLY A 331 -7.38 -25.19 1.02
CA GLY A 331 -6.32 -25.39 0.06
C GLY A 331 -6.80 -25.57 -1.37
N GLN A 332 -6.11 -24.97 -2.33
CA GLN A 332 -6.20 -25.28 -3.75
C GLN A 332 -4.80 -25.64 -4.28
N ALA A 333 -4.71 -26.71 -5.04
CA ALA A 333 -3.52 -27.23 -5.68
C ALA A 333 -3.69 -27.23 -7.21
N LYS A 334 -2.71 -26.69 -7.94
CA LYS A 334 -2.66 -26.77 -9.40
C LYS A 334 -1.28 -27.15 -9.91
N CYS A 335 -1.13 -28.39 -10.33
CA CYS A 335 -0.02 -28.82 -11.18
C CYS A 335 -0.27 -28.35 -12.63
N VAL A 336 0.49 -27.34 -13.06
CA VAL A 336 0.45 -26.72 -14.38
C VAL A 336 1.86 -26.58 -14.95
N LYS A 337 1.98 -26.31 -16.25
CA LYS A 337 3.28 -26.01 -16.87
C LYS A 337 3.99 -24.86 -16.13
N LEU A 338 5.31 -24.94 -16.05
CA LEU A 338 6.15 -24.03 -15.25
C LEU A 338 6.09 -22.56 -15.74
N ASP A 339 5.78 -22.35 -17.01
CA ASP A 339 5.61 -21.04 -17.62
C ASP A 339 4.20 -20.47 -17.43
N ASN A 340 3.24 -21.27 -16.97
CA ASN A 340 1.86 -20.86 -16.77
C ASN A 340 1.72 -19.86 -15.62
N LEU A 341 0.80 -18.92 -15.78
CA LEU A 341 0.48 -17.89 -14.81
C LEU A 341 -0.92 -18.09 -14.26
N VAL A 342 -1.03 -18.17 -12.93
CA VAL A 342 -2.31 -18.15 -12.22
C VAL A 342 -2.89 -16.73 -12.30
N THR A 343 -4.15 -16.64 -12.73
CA THR A 343 -4.87 -15.38 -12.94
C THR A 343 -5.60 -14.93 -11.67
N ALA A 344 -6.04 -13.67 -11.66
CA ALA A 344 -6.80 -13.10 -10.55
C ALA A 344 -8.12 -13.85 -10.33
N GLU A 345 -8.83 -14.16 -11.42
CA GLU A 345 -10.08 -14.94 -11.41
C GLU A 345 -9.91 -16.30 -10.72
N GLN A 346 -8.79 -17.00 -10.98
CA GLN A 346 -8.51 -18.28 -10.35
C GLN A 346 -8.30 -18.16 -8.83
N ILE A 347 -7.64 -17.09 -8.37
CA ILE A 347 -7.47 -16.79 -6.94
C ILE A 347 -8.83 -16.41 -6.33
N ALA A 348 -9.56 -15.50 -6.97
CA ALA A 348 -10.87 -15.03 -6.53
C ALA A 348 -11.87 -16.18 -6.36
N ARG A 349 -11.81 -17.22 -7.23
CA ARG A 349 -12.64 -18.42 -7.08
C ARG A 349 -12.38 -19.19 -5.78
N VAL A 350 -11.15 -19.17 -5.25
CA VAL A 350 -10.83 -19.77 -3.94
C VAL A 350 -11.32 -18.84 -2.82
N VAL A 351 -11.05 -17.55 -2.93
CA VAL A 351 -11.41 -16.53 -1.94
C VAL A 351 -12.93 -16.44 -1.76
N ALA A 352 -13.71 -16.55 -2.83
CA ALA A 352 -15.17 -16.52 -2.80
C ALA A 352 -15.81 -17.62 -1.94
N ARG A 353 -15.04 -18.65 -1.55
CA ARG A 353 -15.51 -19.75 -0.69
C ARG A 353 -15.14 -19.55 0.78
N LEU A 354 -14.29 -18.59 1.08
CA LEU A 354 -13.86 -18.30 2.44
C LEU A 354 -15.00 -17.67 3.22
N ARG A 355 -15.22 -18.16 4.44
CA ARG A 355 -16.13 -17.57 5.42
C ARG A 355 -15.33 -16.72 6.41
N ARG A 356 -16.02 -15.99 7.29
CA ARG A 356 -15.36 -15.28 8.40
C ARG A 356 -14.55 -16.27 9.24
N GLY A 357 -13.30 -15.93 9.52
CA GLY A 357 -12.36 -16.80 10.24
C GLY A 357 -11.75 -17.91 9.38
N TRP A 358 -11.86 -17.84 8.05
CA TRP A 358 -11.22 -18.78 7.12
C TRP A 358 -10.12 -18.07 6.35
N ILE A 359 -9.07 -18.81 6.02
CA ILE A 359 -8.01 -18.37 5.11
C ILE A 359 -7.84 -19.38 3.97
N GLY A 360 -7.33 -18.91 2.84
CA GLY A 360 -6.99 -19.75 1.70
C GLY A 360 -5.50 -20.08 1.64
N VAL A 361 -5.16 -21.16 0.95
CA VAL A 361 -3.80 -21.42 0.44
C VAL A 361 -3.92 -21.86 -1.01
N TYR A 362 -3.17 -21.24 -1.91
CA TYR A 362 -3.04 -21.66 -3.30
C TYR A 362 -1.63 -22.19 -3.52
N VAL A 363 -1.49 -23.42 -4.00
CA VAL A 363 -0.22 -24.05 -4.32
C VAL A 363 -0.17 -24.39 -5.80
N THR A 364 0.92 -24.02 -6.47
CA THR A 364 1.09 -24.33 -7.88
C THR A 364 2.54 -24.61 -8.25
N THR A 365 2.76 -25.39 -9.31
CA THR A 365 4.07 -25.53 -9.98
C THR A 365 4.39 -24.34 -10.90
N GLY A 366 3.40 -23.49 -11.22
CA GLY A 366 3.58 -22.28 -12.03
C GLY A 366 3.95 -21.03 -11.22
N SER A 367 3.54 -19.86 -11.71
CA SER A 367 3.73 -18.58 -11.01
C SER A 367 2.41 -17.77 -10.97
N TYR A 368 2.35 -16.71 -10.18
CA TYR A 368 1.19 -15.81 -10.11
C TYR A 368 1.42 -14.57 -10.95
N SER A 369 0.41 -14.18 -11.73
CA SER A 369 0.48 -12.95 -12.51
C SER A 369 0.57 -11.71 -11.60
N VAL A 370 1.24 -10.65 -12.08
CA VAL A 370 1.32 -9.36 -11.35
C VAL A 370 -0.08 -8.77 -11.09
N PRO A 371 -1.03 -8.79 -12.04
CA PRO A 371 -2.41 -8.36 -11.77
C PRO A 371 -3.08 -9.16 -10.65
N ALA A 372 -2.91 -10.49 -10.61
CA ALA A 372 -3.50 -11.34 -9.58
C ALA A 372 -2.98 -11.00 -8.17
N GLN A 373 -1.68 -10.77 -8.03
CA GLN A 373 -1.09 -10.34 -6.76
C GLN A 373 -1.50 -8.91 -6.40
N THR A 374 -1.65 -8.02 -7.39
CA THR A 374 -2.10 -6.64 -7.15
C THR A 374 -3.52 -6.64 -6.61
N GLU A 375 -4.45 -7.36 -7.25
CA GLU A 375 -5.83 -7.53 -6.79
C GLU A 375 -5.87 -8.15 -5.39
N MET A 376 -5.09 -9.21 -5.13
CA MET A 376 -5.00 -9.83 -3.81
C MET A 376 -4.62 -8.83 -2.71
N VAL A 377 -3.70 -7.91 -2.98
CA VAL A 377 -3.25 -6.92 -2.00
C VAL A 377 -4.24 -5.76 -1.87
N GLU A 378 -4.82 -5.30 -2.99
CA GLU A 378 -5.80 -4.20 -3.02
C GLU A 378 -7.12 -4.62 -2.34
N ASP A 379 -7.62 -5.82 -2.63
CA ASP A 379 -8.87 -6.37 -2.09
C ASP A 379 -8.67 -7.14 -0.77
N GLN A 380 -7.43 -7.15 -0.25
CA GLN A 380 -7.06 -7.77 1.03
C GLN A 380 -7.49 -9.23 1.16
N TYR A 381 -7.32 -10.01 0.09
CA TYR A 381 -7.68 -11.42 0.08
C TYR A 381 -6.91 -12.21 1.16
N PRO A 382 -7.59 -12.93 2.07
CA PRO A 382 -6.93 -13.70 3.13
C PRO A 382 -6.44 -15.04 2.57
N ILE A 383 -5.48 -15.01 1.64
CA ILE A 383 -4.95 -16.19 0.95
C ILE A 383 -3.42 -16.18 0.92
N VAL A 384 -2.80 -17.34 1.19
CA VAL A 384 -1.36 -17.58 1.03
C VAL A 384 -1.08 -18.12 -0.35
N LEU A 385 -0.07 -17.57 -1.04
CA LEU A 385 0.34 -17.99 -2.37
C LEU A 385 1.67 -18.76 -2.30
N ILE A 386 1.70 -19.99 -2.80
CA ILE A 386 2.89 -20.85 -2.86
C ILE A 386 3.18 -21.16 -4.34
N ASN A 387 4.14 -20.42 -4.91
CA ASN A 387 4.57 -20.58 -6.30
C ASN A 387 5.48 -21.80 -6.48
N GLY A 388 5.81 -22.13 -7.74
CA GLY A 388 6.64 -23.29 -8.06
C GLY A 388 8.04 -23.27 -7.42
N LYS A 389 8.66 -22.09 -7.28
CA LYS A 389 9.96 -21.96 -6.62
C LYS A 389 9.87 -22.27 -5.13
N ASP A 390 8.89 -21.71 -4.43
CA ASP A 390 8.68 -21.97 -3.01
C ASP A 390 8.28 -23.43 -2.78
N LEU A 391 7.38 -23.98 -3.61
CA LEU A 391 6.99 -25.39 -3.59
C LEU A 391 8.22 -26.32 -3.67
N ALA A 392 9.09 -26.13 -4.67
CA ALA A 392 10.28 -26.96 -4.84
C ALA A 392 11.25 -26.82 -3.66
N ARG A 393 11.44 -25.59 -3.16
CA ARG A 393 12.31 -25.34 -1.99
C ARG A 393 11.82 -26.06 -0.74
N GLU A 394 10.53 -25.95 -0.42
CA GLU A 394 9.97 -26.55 0.78
C GLU A 394 9.97 -28.07 0.70
N LEU A 395 9.60 -28.65 -0.45
CA LEU A 395 9.62 -30.09 -0.65
C LEU A 395 11.05 -30.66 -0.60
N ARG A 396 12.03 -29.96 -1.17
CA ARG A 396 13.44 -30.30 -1.04
C ARG A 396 13.91 -30.23 0.42
N SER A 397 13.41 -29.28 1.21
CA SER A 397 13.70 -29.23 2.64
C SER A 397 13.14 -30.44 3.37
N MET A 398 11.89 -30.83 3.10
CA MET A 398 11.28 -32.04 3.67
C MET A 398 12.10 -33.30 3.33
N ALA A 399 12.53 -33.42 2.07
CA ALA A 399 13.37 -34.53 1.64
C ALA A 399 14.71 -34.58 2.40
N ARG A 400 15.32 -33.43 2.71
CA ARG A 400 16.57 -33.38 3.48
C ARG A 400 16.37 -33.74 4.95
N ASP A 401 15.25 -33.33 5.54
CA ASP A 401 14.99 -33.54 6.96
C ASP A 401 14.77 -35.04 7.26
N ASP A 402 13.95 -35.72 6.44
CA ASP A 402 13.43 -37.06 6.79
C ASP A 402 13.74 -38.16 5.76
N HIS A 403 14.31 -37.81 4.58
CA HIS A 403 14.49 -38.76 3.47
C HIS A 403 15.90 -38.73 2.86
N GLY A 404 16.92 -38.29 3.61
CA GLY A 404 18.31 -38.29 3.15
C GLY A 404 18.59 -37.42 1.93
N GLY A 405 17.69 -36.49 1.60
CA GLY A 405 17.74 -35.67 0.40
C GLY A 405 17.17 -36.35 -0.86
N ASP A 406 16.51 -37.51 -0.77
CA ASP A 406 15.81 -38.11 -1.90
C ASP A 406 14.41 -37.50 -2.06
N LEU A 407 14.20 -36.78 -3.16
CA LEU A 407 12.96 -36.07 -3.43
C LEU A 407 11.83 -37.02 -3.85
N GLU A 408 12.14 -38.06 -4.61
CA GLU A 408 11.14 -39.03 -5.05
C GLU A 408 10.67 -39.88 -3.88
N ALA A 409 11.60 -40.34 -3.02
CA ALA A 409 11.25 -41.07 -1.80
C ALA A 409 10.37 -40.22 -0.86
N CYS A 410 10.65 -38.91 -0.74
CA CYS A 410 9.81 -37.98 0.01
C CYS A 410 8.40 -37.87 -0.58
N ILE A 411 8.29 -37.76 -1.91
CA ILE A 411 7.00 -37.72 -2.61
C ILE A 411 6.20 -39.00 -2.37
N GLU A 412 6.80 -40.17 -2.60
CA GLU A 412 6.14 -41.47 -2.41
C GLU A 412 5.67 -41.66 -0.96
N HIS A 413 6.48 -41.21 0.01
CA HIS A 413 6.10 -41.26 1.43
C HIS A 413 4.85 -40.40 1.71
N ILE A 414 4.82 -39.15 1.22
CA ILE A 414 3.66 -38.27 1.36
C ILE A 414 2.40 -38.92 0.77
N LEU A 415 2.52 -39.49 -0.43
CA LEU A 415 1.39 -40.15 -1.10
C LEU A 415 0.85 -41.33 -0.30
N THR A 416 1.74 -42.19 0.19
CA THR A 416 1.38 -43.37 0.99
C THR A 416 0.67 -42.98 2.28
N VAL A 417 1.15 -41.95 2.98
CA VAL A 417 0.51 -41.47 4.22
C VAL A 417 -0.86 -40.85 3.94
N ARG A 418 -0.99 -40.09 2.84
CA ARG A 418 -2.20 -39.28 2.55
C ARG A 418 -3.31 -40.03 1.83
N GLU A 419 -3.03 -41.15 1.18
CA GLU A 419 -4.06 -41.98 0.50
C GLU A 419 -5.18 -42.41 1.48
N THR A 420 -4.88 -42.51 2.77
CA THR A 420 -5.84 -42.85 3.83
C THR A 420 -6.70 -41.68 4.33
N ALA A 421 -6.40 -40.42 3.96
CA ALA A 421 -7.01 -39.22 4.53
C ALA A 421 -8.06 -38.54 3.63
N VAL A 422 -8.53 -39.18 2.55
CA VAL A 422 -9.56 -38.59 1.67
C VAL A 422 -10.94 -38.75 2.30
N THR A 423 -11.60 -37.64 2.66
CA THR A 423 -12.92 -37.69 3.32
C THR A 423 -13.97 -36.77 2.66
N ASN A 424 -15.26 -37.04 2.93
CA ASN A 424 -16.37 -36.20 2.49
C ASN A 424 -16.96 -35.42 3.68
N ARG A 425 -16.12 -34.62 4.32
CA ARG A 425 -16.48 -33.78 5.47
C ARG A 425 -16.56 -32.31 5.07
N ARG A 426 -17.40 -31.53 5.75
CA ARG A 426 -17.46 -30.08 5.53
C ARG A 426 -16.22 -29.42 6.15
N PRO A 427 -15.63 -28.39 5.53
CA PRO A 427 -14.38 -27.81 6.02
C PRO A 427 -14.45 -27.30 7.47
N GLU A 428 -15.60 -26.78 7.92
CA GLU A 428 -15.82 -26.34 9.31
C GLU A 428 -15.66 -27.46 10.35
N GLU A 429 -15.75 -28.74 9.95
CA GLU A 429 -15.63 -29.87 10.88
C GLU A 429 -14.20 -30.05 11.41
N ILE A 430 -13.19 -29.40 10.81
CA ILE A 430 -11.81 -29.40 11.32
C ILE A 430 -11.68 -28.64 12.66
N LEU A 431 -12.67 -27.81 12.99
CA LEU A 431 -12.74 -27.07 14.25
C LEU A 431 -13.23 -27.93 15.42
N LEU A 432 -13.69 -29.16 15.15
CA LEU A 432 -14.17 -30.10 16.16
C LEU A 432 -13.08 -31.07 16.65
N GLU A 433 -11.97 -31.13 15.93
CA GLU A 433 -10.74 -31.84 16.32
C GLU A 433 -9.93 -31.02 17.32
#